data_AF-A0A182WG90-F1
#
_entry.id   AF-A0A182WG90-F1
#
_cell.length_a   1.000
_cell.length_b   1.000
_cell.length_c   1.000
_cell.angle_alpha   90.00
_cell.angle_beta   90.00
_cell.angle_gamma   90.00
#
_symmetry.space_group_name_H-M   'P 1'
#
loop_
_entity.id
_entity.type
_entity.pdbx_description
1 polymer ?
#
loop_
_entity_poly.entity_id
_entity_poly.type
_entity_poly.pdbx_seq_one_letter_code
_entity_poly.pdbx_strand_id
1 'polypeptide(L)'
;MCFVTKFQKGDFITADAMVKLRQKNPSTIRTPEEDRGKENYTMTGWVLLDRAVPISRHVAPFCVEAPEATYVRDVDLKAWAELPGKHHVQHSGCVEGCFCYFYD
;
A
#
# COMPACT_ATOMS: atom_id res chain seq x y z
N MET A 1 -2.82 2.84 -15.34
CA MET A 1 -2.04 1.70 -14.79
C MET A 1 -2.00 1.85 -13.27
N CYS A 2 -2.15 0.75 -12.53
CA CYS A 2 -2.11 0.70 -11.07
C CYS A 2 -1.04 -0.31 -10.62
N PHE A 3 -0.33 0.01 -9.54
CA PHE A 3 0.68 -0.86 -8.95
C PHE A 3 0.32 -1.15 -7.50
N VAL A 4 0.34 -2.42 -7.14
CA VAL A 4 -0.01 -2.89 -5.80
C VAL A 4 1.20 -3.62 -5.24
N THR A 5 1.62 -3.27 -4.03
CA THR A 5 2.80 -3.85 -3.38
C THR A 5 2.55 -4.03 -1.89
N LYS A 6 3.17 -5.03 -1.29
CA LYS A 6 3.21 -5.18 0.17
C LYS A 6 4.31 -4.29 0.74
N PHE A 7 4.01 -3.56 1.82
CA PHE A 7 5.00 -2.79 2.59
C PHE A 7 5.52 -3.61 3.77
N GLN A 8 6.78 -3.39 4.17
CA GLN A 8 7.33 -3.95 5.40
C GLN A 8 7.08 -3.01 6.58
N LYS A 9 7.10 -3.58 7.79
CA LYS A 9 6.99 -2.82 9.02
C LYS A 9 8.22 -1.92 9.18
N GLY A 10 8.03 -0.61 8.96
CA GLY A 10 9.09 0.39 9.06
C GLY A 10 9.24 1.27 7.82
N ASP A 11 8.61 0.89 6.70
CA ASP A 11 8.73 1.63 5.43
C ASP A 11 7.78 2.84 5.34
N PHE A 12 6.87 3.00 6.33
CA PHE A 12 5.84 4.03 6.29
C PHE A 12 5.53 4.65 7.66
N ILE A 13 5.17 5.94 7.63
CA ILE A 13 4.69 6.69 8.79
C ILE A 13 3.16 6.59 8.82
N THR A 14 2.59 5.95 9.84
CA THR A 14 1.14 5.75 9.94
C THR A 14 0.34 7.06 9.83
N ALA A 15 -0.86 6.98 9.27
CA ALA A 15 -1.74 8.14 9.12
C ALA A 15 -1.99 8.86 10.47
N ASP A 16 -2.16 8.10 11.56
CA ASP A 16 -2.30 8.66 12.91
C ASP A 16 -1.06 9.42 13.37
N ALA A 17 0.14 8.94 13.02
CA ALA A 17 1.38 9.65 13.33
C ALA A 17 1.48 10.95 12.51
N MET A 18 1.04 10.94 11.24
CA MET A 18 0.97 12.13 10.39
C MET A 18 -0.06 13.16 10.88
N VAL A 19 -1.23 12.71 11.32
CA VAL A 19 -2.26 13.58 11.92
C VAL A 19 -1.75 14.20 13.21
N LYS A 20 -1.14 13.41 14.11
CA LYS A 20 -0.55 13.92 15.36
C LYS A 20 0.56 14.93 15.12
N LEU A 21 1.37 14.75 14.09
CA LEU A 21 2.37 15.74 13.66
C LEU A 21 1.72 17.05 13.23
N ARG A 22 0.72 16.96 12.33
CA ARG A 22 0.07 18.14 11.75
C ARG A 22 -0.88 18.85 12.70
N GLN A 23 -1.37 18.17 13.74
CA GLN A 23 -2.15 18.79 14.82
C GLN A 23 -1.34 19.86 15.57
N LYS A 24 -0.05 19.61 15.82
CA LYS A 24 0.82 20.57 16.51
C LYS A 24 1.34 21.65 15.58
N ASN A 25 1.64 21.30 14.33
CA ASN A 25 2.13 22.23 13.31
C ASN A 25 1.59 21.82 11.94
N PRO A 26 0.58 22.52 11.40
CA PRO A 26 -0.10 22.13 10.15
C PRO A 26 0.84 22.01 8.94
N SER A 27 1.93 22.77 8.93
CA SER A 27 2.94 22.81 7.86
C SER A 27 4.15 21.90 8.09
N THR A 28 4.20 21.10 9.16
CA THR A 28 5.36 20.23 9.41
C THR A 28 5.44 19.10 8.40
N ILE A 29 6.55 19.09 7.67
CA ILE A 29 6.98 17.98 6.81
C ILE A 29 8.08 17.23 7.56
N ARG A 30 7.93 15.91 7.72
CA ARG A 30 9.01 15.06 8.20
C ARG A 30 9.91 14.70 7.02
N THR A 31 11.18 15.05 7.13
CA THR A 31 12.23 14.48 6.27
C THR A 31 12.57 13.07 6.77
N PRO A 32 12.91 12.13 5.87
CA PRO A 32 13.46 10.83 6.26
C PRO A 32 14.68 11.05 7.16
N GLU A 33 14.76 10.29 8.26
CA GLU A 33 15.92 10.30 9.16
C GLU A 33 17.16 9.68 8.48
N GLU A 34 16.91 8.71 7.60
CA GLU A 34 17.93 7.99 6.84
C GLU A 34 17.51 7.98 5.36
N ASP A 35 18.40 8.45 4.48
CA ASP A 35 18.21 8.34 3.03
C ASP A 35 18.68 6.96 2.58
N ARG A 36 17.74 6.02 2.52
CA ARG A 36 17.98 4.65 2.06
C ARG A 36 18.09 4.53 0.53
N GLY A 37 18.06 5.66 -0.19
CA GLY A 37 18.11 5.71 -1.64
C GLY A 37 16.80 5.27 -2.30
N LYS A 38 16.91 4.80 -3.55
CA LYS A 38 15.77 4.36 -4.36
C LYS A 38 15.81 2.86 -4.54
N GLU A 39 14.70 2.20 -4.24
CA GLU A 39 14.51 0.79 -4.57
C GLU A 39 13.77 0.64 -5.90
N ASN A 40 14.29 -0.23 -6.77
CA ASN A 40 13.67 -0.56 -8.04
C ASN A 40 12.88 -1.86 -7.90
N TYR A 41 11.58 -1.80 -8.21
CA TYR A 41 10.74 -2.98 -8.20
C TYR A 41 10.27 -3.34 -9.60
N THR A 42 10.39 -4.62 -9.95
CA THR A 42 9.85 -5.18 -11.18
C THR A 42 8.52 -5.86 -10.87
N MET A 43 7.46 -5.41 -11.53
CA MET A 43 6.12 -5.97 -11.38
C MET A 43 5.97 -7.13 -12.37
N THR A 44 6.08 -8.36 -11.86
CA THR A 44 6.08 -9.58 -12.67
C THR A 44 4.70 -10.20 -12.84
N GLY A 45 3.74 -9.82 -11.99
CA GLY A 45 2.38 -10.32 -11.97
C GLY A 45 1.33 -9.23 -12.22
N TRP A 46 0.08 -9.67 -12.35
CA TRP A 46 -1.09 -8.80 -12.50
C TRP A 46 -2.25 -9.34 -11.65
N VAL A 47 -3.11 -8.44 -11.21
CA VAL A 47 -4.27 -8.76 -10.37
C VAL A 47 -5.54 -8.36 -11.07
N LEU A 48 -6.49 -9.28 -11.10
CA LEU A 48 -7.86 -9.03 -11.50
C LEU A 48 -8.60 -8.31 -10.37
N LEU A 49 -9.12 -7.09 -10.61
CA LEU A 49 -9.75 -6.27 -9.55
C LEU A 49 -10.94 -6.94 -8.87
N ASP A 50 -11.75 -7.68 -9.63
CA ASP A 50 -12.88 -8.48 -9.12
C ASP A 50 -12.45 -9.59 -8.14
N ARG A 51 -11.20 -10.04 -8.25
CA ARG A 51 -10.60 -11.07 -7.39
C ARG A 51 -9.61 -10.52 -6.36
N ALA A 52 -9.50 -9.21 -6.22
CA ALA A 52 -8.54 -8.58 -5.32
C ALA A 52 -9.00 -8.55 -3.84
N VAL A 53 -10.27 -8.92 -3.56
CA VAL A 53 -10.87 -8.90 -2.21
C VAL A 53 -10.06 -9.68 -1.16
N PRO A 54 -9.52 -10.88 -1.43
CA PRO A 54 -8.69 -11.62 -0.46
C PRO A 54 -7.39 -10.90 -0.10
N ILE A 55 -6.92 -9.99 -0.95
CA ILE A 55 -5.76 -9.14 -0.69
C ILE A 55 -6.22 -7.93 0.14
N SER A 56 -7.16 -7.15 -0.39
CA SER A 56 -7.89 -6.12 0.34
C SER A 56 -9.10 -5.66 -0.45
N ARG A 57 -10.17 -5.33 0.28
CA ARG A 57 -11.35 -4.63 -0.24
C ARG A 57 -11.05 -3.27 -0.85
N HIS A 58 -9.88 -2.69 -0.57
CA HIS A 58 -9.51 -1.35 -1.00
C HIS A 58 -8.89 -1.32 -2.40
N VAL A 59 -8.38 -2.44 -2.93
CA VAL A 59 -7.73 -2.46 -4.26
C VAL A 59 -8.71 -2.07 -5.36
N ALA A 60 -9.89 -2.68 -5.38
CA ALA A 60 -10.91 -2.43 -6.39
C ALA A 60 -11.33 -0.95 -6.50
N PRO A 61 -11.72 -0.24 -5.41
CA PRO A 61 -12.09 1.16 -5.52
C PRO A 61 -10.92 2.09 -5.86
N PHE A 62 -9.69 1.76 -5.47
CA PHE A 62 -8.53 2.61 -5.76
C PHE A 62 -7.98 2.42 -7.18
N CYS A 63 -8.11 1.23 -7.75
CA CYS A 63 -7.57 0.91 -9.08
C CYS A 63 -8.66 0.82 -10.16
N VAL A 64 -9.85 1.35 -9.89
CA VAL A 64 -11.02 1.32 -10.81
C VAL A 64 -10.73 1.89 -12.20
N GLU A 65 -9.81 2.86 -12.30
CA GLU A 65 -9.39 3.46 -13.59
C GLU A 65 -8.45 2.55 -14.41
N ALA A 66 -7.96 1.45 -13.83
CA ALA A 66 -7.01 0.53 -14.44
C ALA A 66 -7.39 -0.96 -14.24
N PRO A 67 -8.59 -1.40 -14.66
CA PRO A 67 -9.12 -2.73 -14.38
C PRO A 67 -8.27 -3.87 -14.93
N GLU A 68 -7.68 -3.67 -16.12
CA GLU A 68 -6.85 -4.67 -16.80
C GLU A 68 -5.34 -4.34 -16.71
N ALA A 69 -4.99 -3.24 -16.05
CA ALA A 69 -3.62 -2.75 -15.95
C ALA A 69 -3.21 -2.54 -14.48
N THR A 70 -3.55 -3.52 -13.64
CA THR A 70 -3.18 -3.58 -12.22
C THR A 70 -2.08 -4.62 -12.02
N TYR A 71 -0.89 -4.15 -11.65
CA TYR A 71 0.32 -4.96 -11.58
C TYR A 71 0.81 -5.15 -10.14
N VAL A 72 1.48 -6.27 -9.88
CA VAL A 72 1.96 -6.69 -8.56
C VAL A 72 3.28 -7.45 -8.67
N ARG A 73 4.05 -7.54 -7.59
CA ARG A 73 5.22 -8.43 -7.51
C ARG A 73 4.80 -9.84 -7.09
N ASP A 74 5.39 -10.87 -7.68
CA ASP A 74 5.11 -12.26 -7.28
C ASP A 74 5.46 -12.54 -5.81
N VAL A 75 6.45 -11.85 -5.26
CA VAL A 75 6.83 -11.97 -3.84
C VAL A 75 5.71 -11.49 -2.91
N ASP A 76 4.95 -10.48 -3.31
CA ASP A 76 3.83 -9.96 -2.52
C ASP A 76 2.63 -10.90 -2.59
N LEU A 77 2.34 -11.45 -3.78
CA LEU A 77 1.29 -12.45 -3.96
C LEU A 77 1.53 -13.67 -3.07
N LYS A 78 2.76 -14.19 -3.04
CA LYS A 78 3.15 -15.31 -2.15
C LYS A 78 2.99 -14.92 -0.69
N ALA A 79 3.49 -13.74 -0.33
CA ALA A 79 3.42 -13.25 1.05
C ALA A 79 1.98 -13.03 1.54
N TRP A 80 1.02 -12.71 0.68
CA TRP A 80 -0.40 -12.63 1.04
C TRP A 80 -1.07 -14.00 1.06
N ALA A 81 -0.69 -14.92 0.18
CA ALA A 81 -1.21 -16.29 0.17
C ALA A 81 -0.81 -17.09 1.42
N GLU A 82 0.34 -16.76 2.02
CA GLU A 82 0.83 -17.37 3.26
C GLU A 82 0.13 -16.85 4.52
N LEU A 83 -0.57 -15.71 4.46
CA LEU A 83 -1.27 -15.16 5.61
C LEU A 83 -2.57 -15.95 5.85
N PRO A 84 -2.76 -16.55 7.06
CA PRO A 84 -4.02 -17.20 7.39
C PRO A 84 -5.14 -16.17 7.34
N GLY A 85 -6.30 -16.53 6.76
CA GLY A 85 -7.40 -15.60 6.45
C GLY A 85 -7.89 -14.80 7.65
N LYS A 86 -7.25 -13.67 7.93
CA LYS A 86 -7.67 -12.74 8.98
C LYS A 86 -8.35 -11.55 8.31
N HIS A 87 -9.66 -11.47 8.52
CA HIS A 87 -10.44 -10.25 8.36
C HIS A 87 -9.96 -9.23 9.41
N HIS A 88 -8.85 -8.53 9.17
CA HIS A 88 -8.39 -7.45 10.05
C HIS A 88 -8.74 -6.07 9.50
N VAL A 89 -9.20 -5.22 10.41
CA VAL A 89 -9.70 -3.87 10.19
C VAL A 89 -8.58 -3.01 9.60
N GLN A 90 -8.64 -2.76 8.29
CA GLN A 90 -7.64 -1.99 7.55
C GLN A 90 -7.92 -0.48 7.70
N HIS A 91 -6.97 0.25 8.29
CA HIS A 91 -6.91 1.71 8.25
C HIS A 91 -6.27 2.15 6.93
N SER A 92 -7.06 2.71 6.02
CA SER A 92 -6.60 3.22 4.72
C SER A 92 -6.25 4.70 4.80
N GLY A 93 -5.06 5.12 4.35
CA GLY A 93 -4.73 6.53 4.15
C GLY A 93 -3.79 6.70 2.96
N CYS A 94 -4.23 7.39 1.90
CA CYS A 94 -3.42 7.67 0.71
C CYS A 94 -2.54 8.91 0.88
N VAL A 95 -1.27 8.81 0.51
CA VAL A 95 -0.41 9.97 0.18
C VAL A 95 -0.28 10.00 -1.35
N GLU A 96 -0.42 11.19 -1.95
CA GLU A 96 -0.56 11.45 -3.39
C GLU A 96 0.24 10.49 -4.30
N GLY A 97 -0.49 9.81 -5.19
CA GLY A 97 -0.02 8.66 -5.98
C GLY A 97 -0.83 7.41 -5.62
N CYS A 98 -1.20 6.59 -6.61
CA CYS A 98 -2.05 5.40 -6.46
C CYS A 98 -1.37 4.27 -5.64
N PHE A 99 -1.08 4.51 -4.36
CA PHE A 99 -0.50 3.54 -3.44
C PHE A 99 -1.58 3.06 -2.47
N CYS A 100 -2.04 1.82 -2.65
CA CYS A 100 -2.93 1.16 -1.72
C CYS A 100 -2.13 0.58 -0.54
N TYR A 101 -2.56 0.89 0.69
CA TYR A 101 -1.92 0.43 1.91
C TYR A 101 -2.58 -0.87 2.40
N PHE A 102 -1.75 -1.85 2.75
CA PHE A 102 -2.14 -3.10 3.39
C PHE A 102 -1.38 -3.22 4.69
N TYR A 103 -2.08 -3.47 5.79
CA TYR A 103 -1.50 -3.67 7.12
C TYR A 103 -1.89 -5.07 7.63
N ASP A 104 -1.01 -5.68 8.44
CA ASP A 104 -1.25 -6.89 9.26
C ASP A 104 -1.46 -6.47 10.73
#